data_AF-A0A520FWG9-F1
#
_entry.id   AF-A0A520FWG9-F1
#
_cell.length_a   1.000
_cell.length_b   1.000
_cell.length_c   1.000
_cell.angle_alpha   90.00
_cell.angle_beta   90.00
_cell.angle_gamma   90.00
#
_symmetry.space_group_name_H-M   'P 1'
#
loop_
_entity.id
_entity.type
_entity.pdbx_description
1 polymer ?
#
loop_
_entity_poly.entity_id
_entity_poly.type
_entity_poly.pdbx_seq_one_letter_code
_entity_poly.pdbx_strand_id
1 'polypeptide(L)'
;MSAPQQALDPRTRMLLEAPIVPTLLKLAAPNVVVMVAQAAVGLIETYFVGQLGLDALAGMALVFPIVGGRGAALEAALTYSHWVFAGAILVWLFNSLAAVIRGTGNMAVPANVTVAGVVFLVPVSPLLIFGWGPMPGMGIAGGAVALLLYYLGGTIALLAYLRSRRSLLKPKFAGVRLRWPLFKDILWVGLVGSISTVSTNLAIGVATALAGHFGAGAIAGYGTASRLEYLLVPLVFGLGAPLVAMVGTCIGAGQRERAMRAAWAGAAMAFALTELIGVTAALFPRPWLRLFGSDPAMLETGTQYLQAVGPFYGFFGVGLVLYFASQGAGRLLWPVIGNLARLVVAAVGGWLALRWGGQLT
;
A
#
# COMPACT_ATOMS: atom_id res chain seq x y z
N MET A 1 -8.35 40.62 -27.51
CA MET A 1 -9.41 39.65 -27.18
C MET A 1 -8.83 38.61 -26.24
N SER A 2 -8.95 38.83 -24.93
CA SER A 2 -8.58 37.88 -23.89
C SER A 2 -9.46 36.64 -24.01
N ALA A 3 -8.84 35.47 -24.20
CA ALA A 3 -9.55 34.19 -24.20
C ALA A 3 -10.45 34.10 -22.95
N PRO A 4 -11.68 33.60 -23.06
CA PRO A 4 -12.55 33.44 -21.91
C PRO A 4 -11.80 32.56 -20.89
N GLN A 5 -11.51 33.12 -19.72
CA GLN A 5 -10.97 32.35 -18.59
C GLN A 5 -11.98 31.24 -18.31
N GLN A 6 -11.68 30.03 -18.79
CA GLN A 6 -12.46 28.85 -18.47
C GLN A 6 -12.48 28.76 -16.95
N ALA A 7 -13.66 28.96 -16.36
CA ALA A 7 -13.84 28.89 -14.92
C ALA A 7 -13.24 27.56 -14.44
N LEU A 8 -12.18 27.63 -13.63
CA LEU A 8 -11.50 26.47 -13.08
C LEU A 8 -12.53 25.60 -12.36
N ASP A 9 -12.51 24.29 -12.62
CA ASP A 9 -13.38 23.35 -11.89
C ASP A 9 -13.20 23.53 -10.38
N PRO A 10 -14.28 23.49 -9.57
CA PRO A 10 -14.20 23.70 -8.12
C PRO A 10 -13.16 22.82 -7.42
N ARG A 11 -12.91 21.59 -7.91
CA ARG A 11 -11.89 20.70 -7.33
C ARG A 11 -10.48 21.17 -7.63
N THR A 12 -10.21 21.56 -8.87
CA THR A 12 -8.92 22.13 -9.27
C THR A 12 -8.65 23.43 -8.49
N ARG A 13 -9.67 24.28 -8.35
CA ARG A 13 -9.58 25.51 -7.56
C ARG A 13 -9.29 25.21 -6.08
N MET A 14 -9.94 24.22 -5.50
CA MET A 14 -9.66 23.78 -4.12
C MET A 14 -8.20 23.36 -3.95
N LEU A 15 -7.63 22.61 -4.89
CA LEU A 15 -6.21 22.20 -4.84
C LEU A 15 -5.25 23.39 -4.93
N LEU A 16 -5.58 24.40 -5.75
CA LEU A 16 -4.71 25.56 -6.02
C LEU A 16 -4.86 26.73 -5.03
N GLU A 17 -6.02 26.88 -4.38
CA GLU A 17 -6.31 28.09 -3.59
C GLU A 17 -6.62 27.79 -2.11
N ALA A 18 -7.30 26.69 -1.79
CA ALA A 18 -7.79 26.43 -0.43
C ALA A 18 -6.64 26.19 0.59
N PRO A 19 -6.88 26.30 1.91
CA PRO A 19 -5.84 26.03 2.89
C PRO A 19 -5.35 24.58 2.83
N ILE A 20 -4.03 24.39 2.85
CA ILE A 20 -3.36 23.13 2.50
C ILE A 20 -3.76 21.99 3.45
N VAL A 21 -3.57 22.19 4.76
CA VAL A 21 -3.81 21.15 5.79
C VAL A 21 -5.26 20.64 5.80
N PRO A 22 -6.31 21.49 5.91
CA PRO A 22 -7.68 20.99 5.92
C PRO A 22 -8.08 20.36 4.57
N THR A 23 -7.52 20.84 3.45
CA THR A 23 -7.75 20.22 2.14
C THR A 23 -7.15 18.82 2.10
N LEU A 24 -5.92 18.64 2.56
CA LEU A 24 -5.27 17.34 2.64
C LEU A 24 -6.05 16.37 3.54
N LEU A 25 -6.44 16.80 4.76
CA LEU A 25 -7.21 15.95 5.68
C LEU A 25 -8.54 15.52 5.06
N LYS A 26 -9.26 16.46 4.43
CA LYS A 26 -10.52 16.17 3.74
C LYS A 26 -10.36 15.17 2.58
N LEU A 27 -9.26 15.29 1.83
CA LEU A 27 -8.97 14.38 0.72
C LEU A 27 -8.41 13.03 1.18
N ALA A 28 -7.75 12.99 2.34
CA ALA A 28 -7.19 11.78 2.91
C ALA A 28 -8.24 10.91 3.62
N ALA A 29 -9.24 11.51 4.26
CA ALA A 29 -10.24 10.79 5.03
C ALA A 29 -10.88 9.60 4.28
N PRO A 30 -11.35 9.74 3.02
CA PRO A 30 -11.89 8.59 2.27
C PRO A 30 -10.85 7.48 2.06
N ASN A 31 -9.59 7.83 1.78
CA ASN A 31 -8.55 6.83 1.58
C ASN A 31 -8.18 6.15 2.91
N VAL A 32 -8.11 6.87 4.02
CA VAL A 32 -7.86 6.25 5.35
C VAL A 32 -8.95 5.23 5.67
N VAL A 33 -10.22 5.56 5.42
CA VAL A 33 -11.33 4.60 5.58
C VAL A 33 -11.12 3.37 4.70
N VAL A 34 -10.69 3.55 3.45
CA VAL A 34 -10.37 2.43 2.55
C VAL A 34 -9.25 1.55 3.11
N MET A 35 -8.19 2.16 3.63
CA MET A 35 -7.04 1.41 4.18
C MET A 35 -7.45 0.59 5.41
N VAL A 36 -8.28 1.16 6.29
CA VAL A 36 -8.85 0.43 7.44
C VAL A 36 -9.77 -0.69 6.98
N ALA A 37 -10.66 -0.43 6.01
CA ALA A 37 -11.56 -1.44 5.46
C ALA A 37 -10.78 -2.60 4.81
N GLN A 38 -9.73 -2.31 4.04
CA GLN A 38 -8.88 -3.34 3.43
C GLN A 38 -8.09 -4.14 4.45
N ALA A 39 -7.56 -3.49 5.50
CA ALA A 39 -6.90 -4.19 6.58
C ALA A 39 -7.85 -5.17 7.30
N ALA A 40 -9.09 -4.73 7.55
CA ALA A 40 -10.12 -5.59 8.13
C ALA A 40 -10.49 -6.76 7.22
N VAL A 41 -10.61 -6.54 5.91
CA VAL A 41 -10.85 -7.61 4.93
C VAL A 41 -9.72 -8.63 4.94
N GLY A 42 -8.46 -8.20 4.95
CA GLY A 42 -7.34 -9.13 5.01
C GLY A 42 -7.40 -10.06 6.22
N LEU A 43 -7.80 -9.53 7.39
CA LEU A 43 -8.02 -10.33 8.60
C LEU A 43 -9.20 -11.29 8.46
N ILE A 44 -10.32 -10.82 7.91
CA ILE A 44 -11.53 -11.61 7.69
C ILE A 44 -11.29 -12.75 6.69
N GLU A 45 -10.62 -12.47 5.57
CA GLU A 45 -10.27 -13.48 4.56
C GLU A 45 -9.30 -14.52 5.14
N THR A 46 -8.29 -14.08 5.90
CA THR A 46 -7.38 -15.00 6.60
C THR A 46 -8.13 -15.91 7.56
N TYR A 47 -9.11 -15.37 8.29
CA TYR A 47 -9.98 -16.15 9.17
C TYR A 47 -10.80 -17.20 8.41
N PHE A 48 -11.45 -16.82 7.30
CA PHE A 48 -12.25 -17.76 6.49
C PHE A 48 -11.40 -18.84 5.84
N VAL A 49 -10.23 -18.49 5.27
CA VAL A 49 -9.33 -19.49 4.71
C VAL A 49 -8.76 -20.39 5.81
N GLY A 50 -8.54 -19.86 7.02
CA GLY A 50 -8.11 -20.67 8.16
C GLY A 50 -9.10 -21.75 8.58
N GLN A 51 -10.40 -21.55 8.34
CA GLN A 51 -11.43 -22.58 8.58
C GLN A 51 -11.37 -23.74 7.57
N LEU A 52 -10.74 -23.56 6.40
CA LEU A 52 -10.51 -24.65 5.44
C LEU A 52 -9.42 -25.62 5.90
N GLY A 53 -8.60 -25.23 6.88
CA GLY A 53 -7.54 -26.06 7.47
C GLY A 53 -6.16 -25.43 7.42
N LEU A 54 -5.22 -26.04 8.14
CA LEU A 54 -3.84 -25.57 8.27
C LEU A 54 -3.12 -25.49 6.93
N ASP A 55 -3.40 -26.41 6.00
CA ASP A 55 -2.79 -26.44 4.67
C ASP A 55 -3.22 -25.24 3.81
N ALA A 56 -4.47 -24.81 3.90
CA ALA A 56 -4.96 -23.64 3.18
C ALA A 56 -4.35 -22.34 3.73
N LEU A 57 -4.22 -22.24 5.06
CA LEU A 57 -3.53 -21.17 5.76
C LEU A 57 -2.03 -21.11 5.37
N ALA A 58 -1.37 -22.27 5.35
CA ALA A 58 0.01 -22.40 4.90
C ALA A 58 0.16 -22.05 3.41
N GLY A 59 -0.80 -22.43 2.58
CA GLY A 59 -0.84 -22.08 1.16
C GLY A 59 -0.93 -20.57 0.92
N MET A 60 -1.69 -19.84 1.73
CA MET A 60 -1.76 -18.37 1.66
C MET A 60 -0.44 -17.70 2.10
N ALA A 61 0.28 -18.30 3.04
CA ALA A 61 1.56 -17.77 3.56
C ALA A 61 2.78 -18.11 2.69
N LEU A 62 2.69 -19.13 1.83
CA LEU A 62 3.80 -19.61 1.01
C LEU A 62 4.04 -18.73 -0.22
N VAL A 63 5.20 -18.07 -0.27
CA VAL A 63 5.68 -17.36 -1.47
C VAL A 63 6.37 -18.36 -2.41
N PHE A 64 5.59 -19.27 -3.03
CA PHE A 64 6.00 -20.20 -4.10
C PHE A 64 7.20 -21.15 -3.76
N PRO A 65 7.47 -22.22 -4.55
CA PRO A 65 8.23 -23.40 -4.09
C PRO A 65 9.71 -23.17 -3.75
N ILE A 66 10.24 -21.97 -3.98
CA ILE A 66 11.60 -21.57 -3.56
C ILE A 66 11.72 -21.55 -2.02
N VAL A 67 10.60 -21.36 -1.29
CA VAL A 67 10.58 -21.30 0.19
C VAL A 67 10.22 -22.66 0.84
N GLY A 68 10.18 -23.76 0.07
CA GLY A 68 10.06 -25.11 0.63
C GLY A 68 8.64 -25.64 0.87
N GLY A 69 7.61 -25.01 0.29
CA GLY A 69 6.24 -25.55 0.32
C GLY A 69 6.14 -26.88 -0.44
N ARG A 70 5.62 -27.93 0.21
CA ARG A 70 5.33 -29.25 -0.39
C ARG A 70 3.94 -29.72 0.04
N GLY A 71 3.31 -30.57 -0.77
CA GLY A 71 2.01 -31.19 -0.45
C GLY A 71 0.81 -30.26 -0.64
N ALA A 72 -0.25 -30.49 0.13
CA ALA A 72 -1.56 -29.83 -0.01
C ALA A 72 -1.49 -28.29 0.11
N ALA A 73 -0.57 -27.75 0.90
CA ALA A 73 -0.37 -26.31 1.02
C ALA A 73 0.15 -25.67 -0.28
N LEU A 74 1.06 -26.35 -0.99
CA LEU A 74 1.54 -25.87 -2.30
C LEU A 74 0.41 -25.92 -3.33
N GLU A 75 -0.39 -26.98 -3.32
CA GLU A 75 -1.54 -27.12 -4.22
C GLU A 75 -2.55 -26.00 -4.00
N ALA A 76 -2.93 -25.73 -2.74
CA ALA A 76 -3.82 -24.62 -2.40
C ALA A 76 -3.27 -23.25 -2.84
N ALA A 77 -1.97 -23.01 -2.64
CA ALA A 77 -1.29 -21.79 -3.08
C ALA A 77 -1.34 -21.62 -4.61
N LEU A 78 -1.07 -22.70 -5.35
CA LEU A 78 -1.11 -22.72 -6.81
C LEU A 78 -2.54 -22.49 -7.33
N THR A 79 -3.54 -23.16 -6.75
CA THR A 79 -4.94 -22.97 -7.14
C THR A 79 -5.38 -21.52 -6.95
N TYR A 80 -5.15 -20.93 -5.76
CA TYR A 80 -5.49 -19.53 -5.51
C TYR A 80 -4.76 -18.60 -6.48
N SER A 81 -3.45 -18.81 -6.66
CA SER A 81 -2.61 -17.99 -7.53
C SER A 81 -3.05 -18.05 -8.99
N HIS A 82 -3.33 -19.23 -9.54
CA HIS A 82 -3.78 -19.38 -10.93
C HIS A 82 -5.04 -18.56 -11.20
N TRP A 83 -6.02 -18.57 -10.29
CA TRP A 83 -7.22 -17.76 -10.42
C TRP A 83 -6.91 -16.26 -10.36
N VAL A 84 -6.17 -15.80 -9.36
CA VAL A 84 -5.82 -14.37 -9.22
C VAL A 84 -5.01 -13.87 -10.42
N PHE A 85 -4.04 -14.66 -10.92
CA PHE A 85 -3.24 -14.29 -12.08
C PHE A 85 -4.05 -14.28 -13.38
N ALA A 86 -4.98 -15.24 -13.57
CA ALA A 86 -5.88 -15.23 -14.72
C ALA A 86 -6.74 -13.95 -14.77
N GLY A 87 -7.13 -13.43 -13.61
CA GLY A 87 -7.88 -12.18 -13.49
C GLY A 87 -7.05 -10.92 -13.25
N ALA A 88 -5.71 -10.98 -13.33
CA ALA A 88 -4.83 -9.86 -12.97
C ALA A 88 -5.13 -8.58 -13.76
N ILE A 89 -5.58 -8.69 -15.01
CA ILE A 89 -5.95 -7.54 -15.83
C ILE A 89 -7.08 -6.71 -15.21
N LEU A 90 -8.03 -7.35 -14.51
CA LEU A 90 -9.12 -6.67 -13.81
C LEU A 90 -8.59 -5.90 -12.60
N VAL A 91 -7.67 -6.49 -11.84
CA VAL A 91 -7.01 -5.86 -10.69
C VAL A 91 -6.27 -4.60 -11.14
N TRP A 92 -5.47 -4.71 -12.20
CA TRP A 92 -4.71 -3.58 -12.73
C TRP A 92 -5.60 -2.53 -13.37
N LEU A 93 -6.66 -2.93 -14.07
CA LEU A 93 -7.61 -2.00 -14.68
C LEU A 93 -8.36 -1.20 -13.62
N PHE A 94 -8.87 -1.86 -12.57
CA PHE A 94 -9.50 -1.19 -11.43
C PHE A 94 -8.56 -0.15 -10.81
N ASN A 95 -7.33 -0.55 -10.47
CA ASN A 95 -6.35 0.32 -9.84
C ASN A 95 -5.94 1.50 -10.74
N SER A 96 -5.84 1.26 -12.05
CA SER A 96 -5.53 2.30 -13.04
C SER A 96 -6.66 3.33 -13.14
N LEU A 97 -7.92 2.89 -13.24
CA LEU A 97 -9.08 3.79 -13.27
C LEU A 97 -9.22 4.59 -11.97
N ALA A 98 -8.99 3.94 -10.84
CA ALA A 98 -8.98 4.58 -9.53
C ALA A 98 -7.87 5.65 -9.45
N ALA A 99 -6.67 5.35 -9.95
CA ALA A 99 -5.57 6.31 -10.01
C ALA A 99 -5.88 7.51 -10.92
N VAL A 100 -6.50 7.29 -12.09
CA VAL A 100 -6.95 8.38 -12.98
C VAL A 100 -7.94 9.30 -12.28
N ILE A 101 -8.94 8.75 -11.60
CA ILE A 101 -9.95 9.56 -10.89
C ILE A 101 -9.32 10.32 -9.71
N ARG A 102 -8.43 9.68 -8.93
CA ARG A 102 -7.68 10.35 -7.86
C ARG A 102 -6.80 11.48 -8.40
N GLY A 103 -6.18 11.28 -9.57
CA GLY A 103 -5.39 12.32 -10.25
C GLY A 103 -6.18 13.59 -10.57
N THR A 104 -7.50 13.51 -10.71
CA THR A 104 -8.39 14.69 -10.87
C THR A 104 -8.74 15.40 -9.55
N GLY A 105 -8.18 14.94 -8.42
CA GLY A 105 -8.50 15.45 -7.08
C GLY A 105 -9.76 14.83 -6.46
N ASN A 106 -10.44 13.89 -7.13
CA ASN A 106 -11.59 13.19 -6.56
C ASN A 106 -11.15 11.91 -5.83
N MET A 107 -10.98 12.00 -4.51
CA MET A 107 -10.62 10.86 -3.67
C MET A 107 -11.84 10.04 -3.22
N ALA A 108 -13.03 10.65 -3.20
CA ALA A 108 -14.23 10.03 -2.64
C ALA A 108 -14.79 8.91 -3.54
N VAL A 109 -14.80 9.09 -4.87
CA VAL A 109 -15.40 8.09 -5.76
C VAL A 109 -14.67 6.75 -5.72
N PRO A 110 -13.33 6.68 -5.92
CA PRO A 110 -12.60 5.43 -5.81
C PRO A 110 -12.70 4.80 -4.42
N ALA A 111 -12.72 5.64 -3.37
CA ALA A 111 -12.86 5.17 -2.00
C ALA A 111 -14.23 4.54 -1.74
N ASN A 112 -15.32 5.20 -2.14
CA ASN A 112 -16.67 4.69 -1.97
C ASN A 112 -16.89 3.38 -2.74
N VAL A 113 -16.37 3.28 -3.97
CA VAL A 113 -16.45 2.03 -4.76
C VAL A 113 -15.69 0.90 -4.07
N THR A 114 -14.51 1.21 -3.51
CA THR A 114 -13.71 0.22 -2.76
C THR A 114 -14.45 -0.24 -1.51
N VAL A 115 -14.96 0.68 -0.68
CA VAL A 115 -15.67 0.35 0.56
C VAL A 115 -16.97 -0.41 0.28
N ALA A 116 -17.76 0.02 -0.71
CA ALA A 116 -18.96 -0.70 -1.12
C ALA A 116 -18.63 -2.10 -1.64
N GLY A 117 -17.54 -2.23 -2.40
CA GLY A 117 -17.06 -3.52 -2.85
C GLY A 117 -16.56 -4.41 -1.71
N VAL A 118 -15.95 -3.86 -0.67
CA VAL A 118 -15.59 -4.61 0.55
C VAL A 118 -16.83 -5.16 1.26
N VAL A 119 -17.89 -4.35 1.39
CA VAL A 119 -19.17 -4.79 1.97
C VAL A 119 -19.79 -5.93 1.15
N PHE A 120 -19.56 -5.96 -0.16
CA PHE A 120 -19.98 -7.06 -1.04
C PHE A 120 -19.03 -8.28 -0.94
N LEU A 121 -17.72 -8.05 -0.87
CA LEU A 121 -16.70 -9.09 -0.84
C LEU A 121 -16.81 -9.95 0.43
N VAL A 122 -16.99 -9.31 1.60
CA VAL A 122 -17.00 -10.01 2.90
C VAL A 122 -18.06 -11.13 2.98
N PRO A 123 -19.31 -10.95 2.51
CA PRO A 123 -20.29 -12.04 2.45
C PRO A 123 -20.09 -13.00 1.27
N VAL A 124 -19.59 -12.53 0.13
CA VAL A 124 -19.43 -13.35 -1.08
C VAL A 124 -18.28 -14.34 -0.94
N SER A 125 -17.20 -13.96 -0.26
CA SER A 125 -16.06 -14.84 0.02
C SER A 125 -16.47 -16.15 0.73
N PRO A 126 -17.12 -16.16 1.91
CA PRO A 126 -17.52 -17.41 2.56
C PRO A 126 -18.57 -18.18 1.75
N LEU A 127 -19.47 -17.48 1.04
CA LEU A 127 -20.47 -18.13 0.18
C LEU A 127 -19.81 -18.95 -0.95
N LEU A 128 -18.75 -18.42 -1.57
CA LEU A 128 -18.02 -19.13 -2.63
C LEU A 128 -17.01 -20.14 -2.08
N ILE A 129 -16.43 -19.87 -0.92
CA ILE A 129 -15.47 -20.76 -0.26
C ILE A 129 -16.18 -22.04 0.21
N PHE A 130 -17.23 -21.90 1.04
CA PHE A 130 -17.91 -23.03 1.67
C PHE A 130 -19.07 -23.56 0.81
N GLY A 131 -19.56 -22.77 -0.14
CA GLY A 131 -20.79 -23.06 -0.87
C GLY A 131 -22.02 -22.64 -0.07
N TRP A 132 -23.15 -22.50 -0.75
CA TRP A 132 -24.44 -22.21 -0.12
C TRP A 132 -25.56 -22.93 -0.88
N GLY A 133 -26.33 -23.77 -0.16
CA GLY A 133 -27.41 -24.54 -0.75
C GLY A 133 -26.94 -25.50 -1.85
N PRO A 134 -27.43 -25.39 -3.10
CA PRO A 134 -27.06 -26.27 -4.20
C PRO A 134 -25.70 -25.93 -4.85
N MET A 135 -25.08 -24.81 -4.51
CA MET A 135 -23.75 -24.44 -5.04
C MET A 135 -22.65 -25.17 -4.27
N PRO A 136 -21.83 -26.01 -4.93
CA PRO A 136 -20.69 -26.65 -4.29
C PRO A 136 -19.65 -25.59 -3.90
N GLY A 137 -19.06 -25.71 -2.71
CA GLY A 137 -17.98 -24.85 -2.26
C GLY A 137 -16.74 -25.02 -3.15
N MET A 138 -16.17 -23.91 -3.60
CA MET A 138 -14.96 -23.90 -4.43
C MET A 138 -13.67 -23.95 -3.59
N GLY A 139 -13.78 -24.05 -2.26
CA GLY A 139 -12.64 -24.03 -1.34
C GLY A 139 -11.84 -22.74 -1.49
N ILE A 140 -10.51 -22.86 -1.51
CA ILE A 140 -9.62 -21.68 -1.62
C ILE A 140 -9.80 -20.91 -2.94
N ALA A 141 -10.23 -21.57 -4.01
CA ALA A 141 -10.51 -20.92 -5.30
C ALA A 141 -11.70 -19.94 -5.18
N GLY A 142 -12.67 -20.22 -4.29
CA GLY A 142 -13.81 -19.35 -4.04
C GLY A 142 -13.40 -17.97 -3.56
N GLY A 143 -12.36 -17.88 -2.71
CA GLY A 143 -11.79 -16.61 -2.26
C GLY A 143 -11.17 -15.80 -3.40
N ALA A 144 -10.44 -16.46 -4.30
CA ALA A 144 -9.88 -15.79 -5.48
C ALA A 144 -10.99 -15.28 -6.42
N VAL A 145 -12.04 -16.07 -6.66
CA VAL A 145 -13.17 -15.66 -7.50
C VAL A 145 -13.93 -14.48 -6.88
N ALA A 146 -14.18 -14.50 -5.57
CA ALA A 146 -14.82 -13.38 -4.86
C ALA A 146 -14.04 -12.07 -5.06
N LEU A 147 -12.71 -12.14 -4.93
CA LEU A 147 -11.81 -11.01 -5.18
C LEU A 147 -11.91 -10.50 -6.63
N LEU A 148 -11.94 -11.39 -7.62
CA LEU A 148 -12.09 -11.01 -9.03
C LEU A 148 -13.45 -10.38 -9.33
N LEU A 149 -14.53 -10.86 -8.73
CA LEU A 149 -15.87 -10.27 -8.85
C LEU A 149 -15.90 -8.86 -8.24
N TYR A 150 -15.25 -8.68 -7.09
CA TYR A 150 -15.05 -7.36 -6.48
C TYR A 150 -14.33 -6.39 -7.45
N TYR A 151 -13.21 -6.80 -8.05
CA TYR A 151 -12.48 -5.95 -8.99
C TYR A 151 -13.24 -5.71 -10.30
N LEU A 152 -13.99 -6.69 -10.79
CA LEU A 152 -14.85 -6.56 -11.97
C LEU A 152 -15.96 -5.53 -11.72
N GLY A 153 -16.72 -5.69 -10.64
CA GLY A 153 -17.80 -4.76 -10.27
C GLY A 153 -17.26 -3.35 -10.02
N GLY A 154 -16.14 -3.23 -9.31
CA GLY A 154 -15.46 -1.96 -9.09
C GLY A 154 -15.00 -1.30 -10.39
N THR A 155 -14.46 -2.07 -11.33
CA THR A 155 -14.04 -1.58 -12.65
C THR A 155 -15.23 -1.02 -13.43
N ILE A 156 -16.35 -1.74 -13.46
CA ILE A 156 -17.58 -1.30 -14.12
C ILE A 156 -18.09 0.00 -13.49
N ALA A 157 -18.11 0.10 -12.17
CA ALA A 157 -18.54 1.30 -11.44
C ALA A 157 -17.66 2.52 -11.75
N LEU A 158 -16.33 2.36 -11.78
CA LEU A 158 -15.40 3.45 -12.11
C LEU A 158 -15.51 3.88 -13.59
N LEU A 159 -15.69 2.93 -14.52
CA LEU A 159 -15.96 3.24 -15.92
C LEU A 159 -17.28 3.99 -16.10
N ALA A 160 -18.34 3.57 -15.41
CA ALA A 160 -19.63 4.26 -15.42
C ALA A 160 -19.50 5.69 -14.88
N TYR A 161 -18.74 5.90 -13.81
CA TYR A 161 -18.45 7.23 -13.30
C TYR A 161 -17.69 8.10 -14.32
N LEU A 162 -16.65 7.58 -14.97
CA LEU A 162 -15.87 8.33 -15.97
C LEU A 162 -16.70 8.75 -17.19
N ARG A 163 -17.75 7.98 -17.53
CA ARG A 163 -18.71 8.33 -18.59
C ARG A 163 -19.77 9.33 -18.14
N SER A 164 -19.95 9.53 -16.84
CA SER A 164 -20.96 10.43 -16.29
C SER A 164 -20.61 11.92 -16.50
N ARG A 165 -21.63 12.80 -16.41
CA ARG A 165 -21.42 14.26 -16.48
C ARG A 165 -20.61 14.82 -15.31
N ARG A 166 -20.46 14.07 -14.21
CA ARG A 166 -19.72 14.48 -13.00
C ARG A 166 -18.20 14.23 -13.10
N SER A 167 -17.75 13.51 -14.14
CA SER A 167 -16.34 13.29 -14.38
C SER A 167 -15.72 14.46 -15.11
N LEU A 168 -14.61 14.97 -14.55
CA LEU A 168 -13.72 15.93 -15.20
C LEU A 168 -13.07 15.35 -16.46
N LEU A 169 -12.81 14.04 -16.45
CA LEU A 169 -12.15 13.34 -17.54
C LEU A 169 -13.13 12.36 -18.20
N LYS A 170 -13.46 12.63 -19.48
CA LYS A 170 -14.32 11.75 -20.28
C LYS A 170 -13.46 11.01 -21.30
N PRO A 171 -13.21 9.70 -21.13
CA PRO A 171 -12.39 8.94 -22.05
C PRO A 171 -13.08 8.89 -23.42
N LYS A 172 -12.42 9.44 -24.45
CA LYS A 172 -12.80 9.29 -25.85
C LYS A 172 -11.80 8.33 -26.50
N PHE A 173 -12.29 7.16 -26.93
CA PHE A 173 -11.45 6.14 -27.58
C PHE A 173 -11.34 6.32 -29.09
N ALA A 174 -12.18 7.16 -29.70
CA ALA A 174 -12.11 7.46 -31.12
C ALA A 174 -10.91 8.36 -31.44
N GLY A 175 -10.02 7.90 -32.34
CA GLY A 175 -8.89 8.68 -32.85
C GLY A 175 -7.69 8.82 -31.90
N VAL A 176 -7.57 7.96 -30.88
CA VAL A 176 -6.45 8.00 -29.93
C VAL A 176 -5.16 7.57 -30.63
N ARG A 177 -4.27 8.53 -30.90
CA ARG A 177 -2.89 8.27 -31.31
C ARG A 177 -2.00 8.20 -30.08
N LEU A 178 -1.15 7.18 -29.99
CA LEU A 178 -0.19 7.05 -28.92
C LEU A 178 0.80 8.23 -28.98
N ARG A 179 0.73 9.11 -27.99
CA ARG A 179 1.71 10.19 -27.83
C ARG A 179 2.90 9.65 -27.04
N TRP A 180 3.90 9.17 -27.77
CA TRP A 180 5.11 8.58 -27.18
C TRP A 180 5.77 9.45 -26.09
N PRO A 181 5.86 10.80 -26.21
CA PRO A 181 6.44 11.62 -25.15
C PRO A 181 5.71 11.45 -23.80
N LEU A 182 4.38 11.56 -23.78
CA LEU A 182 3.59 11.40 -22.57
C LEU A 182 3.62 9.97 -22.04
N PHE A 183 3.62 8.98 -22.95
CA PHE A 183 3.71 7.57 -22.57
C PHE A 183 5.05 7.25 -21.91
N LYS A 184 6.17 7.76 -22.48
CA LYS A 184 7.50 7.62 -21.93
C LYS A 184 7.60 8.26 -20.54
N ASP A 185 7.01 9.43 -20.34
CA ASP A 185 7.02 10.10 -19.03
C ASP A 185 6.30 9.28 -17.95
N ILE A 186 5.12 8.71 -18.28
CA ILE A 186 4.38 7.81 -17.37
C ILE A 186 5.21 6.54 -17.08
N LEU A 187 5.76 5.93 -18.13
CA LEU A 187 6.57 4.70 -18.00
C LEU A 187 7.82 4.95 -17.15
N TRP A 188 8.48 6.10 -17.32
CA TRP A 188 9.66 6.48 -16.56
C TRP A 188 9.36 6.65 -15.07
N VAL A 189 8.27 7.36 -14.74
CA VAL A 189 7.80 7.53 -13.36
C VAL A 189 7.51 6.16 -12.72
N GLY A 190 6.83 5.27 -13.44
CA GLY A 190 6.53 3.91 -12.98
C GLY A 190 7.77 3.04 -12.80
N LEU A 191 8.66 3.00 -13.80
CA LEU A 191 9.89 2.20 -13.79
C LEU A 191 10.83 2.60 -12.64
N VAL A 192 11.07 3.91 -12.48
CA VAL A 192 11.89 4.44 -11.40
C VAL A 192 11.21 4.19 -10.05
N GLY A 193 9.88 4.31 -9.98
CA GLY A 193 9.09 3.94 -8.80
C GLY A 193 9.27 2.48 -8.38
N SER A 194 9.26 1.55 -9.32
CA SER A 194 9.45 0.11 -9.06
C SER A 194 10.81 -0.22 -8.43
N ILE A 195 11.88 0.50 -8.79
CA ILE A 195 13.21 0.34 -8.17
C ILE A 195 13.12 0.62 -6.66
N SER A 196 12.37 1.65 -6.27
CA SER A 196 12.14 2.00 -4.86
C SER A 196 11.44 0.88 -4.09
N THR A 197 10.44 0.24 -4.71
CA THR A 197 9.70 -0.88 -4.11
C THR A 197 10.59 -2.11 -3.95
N VAL A 198 11.39 -2.45 -4.97
CA VAL A 198 12.35 -3.56 -4.90
C VAL A 198 13.40 -3.30 -3.81
N SER A 199 13.97 -2.09 -3.79
CA SER A 199 14.96 -1.69 -2.79
C SER A 199 14.44 -1.79 -1.36
N THR A 200 13.18 -1.39 -1.12
CA THR A 200 12.55 -1.47 0.21
C THR A 200 12.34 -2.92 0.65
N ASN A 201 11.81 -3.77 -0.22
CA ASN A 201 11.63 -5.19 0.09
C ASN A 201 12.97 -5.91 0.29
N LEU A 202 14.00 -5.55 -0.48
CA LEU A 202 15.35 -6.09 -0.33
C LEU A 202 15.98 -5.67 1.00
N ALA A 203 15.79 -4.42 1.44
CA ALA A 203 16.30 -3.94 2.73
C ALA A 203 15.72 -4.75 3.89
N ILE A 204 14.40 -5.01 3.87
CA ILE A 204 13.74 -5.84 4.87
C ILE A 204 14.23 -7.29 4.77
N GLY A 205 14.37 -7.84 3.57
CA GLY A 205 14.90 -9.20 3.37
C GLY A 205 16.33 -9.37 3.91
N VAL A 206 17.20 -8.39 3.67
CA VAL A 206 18.56 -8.37 4.24
C VAL A 206 18.50 -8.29 5.76
N ALA A 207 17.70 -7.39 6.33
CA ALA A 207 17.55 -7.29 7.79
C ALA A 207 17.02 -8.59 8.42
N THR A 208 16.05 -9.26 7.80
CA THR A 208 15.57 -10.59 8.21
C THR A 208 16.69 -11.63 8.15
N ALA A 209 17.49 -11.66 7.09
CA ALA A 209 18.61 -12.58 6.94
C ALA A 209 19.70 -12.33 8.00
N LEU A 210 19.98 -11.07 8.32
CA LEU A 210 20.91 -10.69 9.39
C LEU A 210 20.36 -11.15 10.76
N ALA A 211 19.07 -10.94 11.05
CA ALA A 211 18.43 -11.43 12.26
C ALA A 211 18.48 -12.97 12.39
N GLY A 212 18.50 -13.69 11.25
CA GLY A 212 18.60 -15.15 11.22
C GLY A 212 19.86 -15.74 11.82
N HIS A 213 20.93 -14.96 11.95
CA HIS A 213 22.15 -15.39 12.64
C HIS A 213 21.94 -15.61 14.14
N PHE A 214 20.88 -15.04 14.72
CA PHE A 214 20.55 -15.14 16.15
C PHE A 214 19.50 -16.21 16.47
N GLY A 215 19.15 -17.05 15.49
CA GLY A 215 18.24 -18.18 15.67
C GLY A 215 16.77 -17.91 15.34
N ALA A 216 15.95 -18.97 15.40
CA ALA A 216 14.56 -18.93 14.94
C ALA A 216 13.68 -17.93 15.73
N GLY A 217 13.90 -17.81 17.03
CA GLY A 217 13.18 -16.83 17.88
C GLY A 217 13.44 -15.39 17.45
N ALA A 218 14.67 -15.06 17.05
CA ALA A 218 15.03 -13.72 16.59
C ALA A 218 14.37 -13.36 15.25
N ILE A 219 14.35 -14.31 14.31
CA ILE A 219 13.62 -14.17 13.03
C ILE A 219 12.13 -13.93 13.30
N ALA A 220 11.52 -14.73 14.17
CA ALA A 220 10.11 -14.62 14.52
C ALA A 220 9.80 -13.26 15.20
N GLY A 221 10.65 -12.82 16.12
CA GLY A 221 10.51 -11.55 16.82
C GLY A 221 10.63 -10.36 15.87
N TYR A 222 11.68 -10.33 15.03
CA TYR A 222 11.86 -9.31 14.00
C TYR A 222 10.71 -9.31 12.98
N GLY A 223 10.31 -10.49 12.49
CA GLY A 223 9.23 -10.65 11.51
C GLY A 223 7.88 -10.18 12.05
N THR A 224 7.61 -10.41 13.34
CA THR A 224 6.38 -9.95 13.99
C THR A 224 6.39 -8.44 14.21
N ALA A 225 7.53 -7.89 14.62
CA ALA A 225 7.66 -6.47 14.88
C ALA A 225 7.65 -5.63 13.59
N SER A 226 8.35 -6.07 12.54
CA SER A 226 8.38 -5.41 11.22
C SER A 226 7.02 -5.38 10.52
N ARG A 227 6.05 -6.24 10.88
CA ARG A 227 4.65 -6.13 10.40
C ARG A 227 4.02 -4.79 10.74
N LEU A 228 4.41 -4.17 11.86
CA LEU A 228 3.92 -2.86 12.21
C LEU A 228 4.35 -1.80 11.18
N GLU A 229 5.59 -1.87 10.68
CA GLU A 229 6.09 -1.01 9.59
C GLU A 229 5.24 -1.17 8.31
N TYR A 230 4.89 -2.41 7.95
CA TYR A 230 4.01 -2.66 6.80
C TYR A 230 2.62 -2.04 6.97
N LEU A 231 2.08 -2.00 8.20
CA LEU A 231 0.79 -1.37 8.47
C LEU A 231 0.83 0.17 8.32
N LEU A 232 2.01 0.78 8.49
CA LEU A 232 2.18 2.23 8.27
C LEU A 232 2.04 2.61 6.79
N VAL A 233 2.43 1.73 5.85
CA VAL A 233 2.43 2.05 4.42
C VAL A 233 1.02 2.37 3.90
N PRO A 234 -0.02 1.54 4.12
CA PRO A 234 -1.40 1.90 3.81
C PRO A 234 -1.87 3.21 4.47
N LEU A 235 -1.58 3.39 5.76
CA LEU A 235 -2.00 4.59 6.50
C LEU A 235 -1.41 5.86 5.88
N VAL A 236 -0.13 5.84 5.56
CA VAL A 236 0.57 6.94 4.91
C VAL A 236 0.12 7.12 3.46
N PHE A 237 -0.17 6.04 2.72
CA PHE A 237 -0.77 6.11 1.38
C PHE A 237 -2.10 6.89 1.40
N GLY A 238 -2.88 6.79 2.48
CA GLY A 238 -4.07 7.59 2.71
C GLY A 238 -3.84 9.10 2.55
N LEU A 239 -2.73 9.61 3.08
CA LEU A 239 -2.25 10.99 2.95
C LEU A 239 -1.50 11.24 1.63
N GLY A 240 -0.75 10.24 1.18
CA GLY A 240 0.13 10.30 0.02
C GLY A 240 -0.61 10.48 -1.30
N ALA A 241 -1.69 9.72 -1.54
CA ALA A 241 -2.43 9.81 -2.81
C ALA A 241 -3.03 11.21 -3.09
N PRO A 242 -3.65 11.90 -2.10
CA PRO A 242 -4.00 13.31 -2.22
C PRO A 242 -2.82 14.24 -2.49
N LEU A 243 -1.69 13.97 -1.85
CA LEU A 243 -0.51 14.78 -2.01
C LEU A 243 0.09 14.68 -3.42
N VAL A 244 0.12 13.48 -4.02
CA VAL A 244 0.51 13.27 -5.43
C VAL A 244 -0.33 14.19 -6.33
N ALA A 245 -1.66 14.14 -6.17
CA ALA A 245 -2.58 14.93 -6.99
C ALA A 245 -2.40 16.44 -6.76
N MET A 246 -2.29 16.90 -5.52
CA MET A 246 -2.15 18.31 -5.20
C MET A 246 -0.80 18.87 -5.66
N VAL A 247 0.31 18.16 -5.42
CA VAL A 247 1.65 18.58 -5.84
C VAL A 247 1.75 18.60 -7.37
N GLY A 248 1.26 17.55 -8.04
CA GLY A 248 1.20 17.52 -9.50
C GLY A 248 0.36 18.65 -10.09
N THR A 249 -0.81 18.93 -9.50
CA THR A 249 -1.66 20.06 -9.92
C THR A 249 -0.97 21.41 -9.71
N CYS A 250 -0.36 21.64 -8.54
CA CYS A 250 0.31 22.90 -8.22
C CYS A 250 1.55 23.14 -9.11
N ILE A 251 2.36 22.10 -9.34
CA ILE A 251 3.52 22.20 -10.23
C ILE A 251 3.09 22.43 -11.68
N GLY A 252 2.05 21.73 -12.15
CA GLY A 252 1.46 21.96 -13.47
C GLY A 252 0.92 23.38 -13.66
N ALA A 253 0.43 24.02 -12.58
CA ALA A 253 -0.01 25.41 -12.57
C ALA A 253 1.12 26.43 -12.30
N GLY A 254 2.38 26.00 -12.21
CA GLY A 254 3.53 26.87 -11.93
C GLY A 254 3.70 27.29 -10.45
N GLN A 255 2.83 26.85 -9.54
CA GLN A 255 2.85 27.19 -8.11
C GLN A 255 3.79 26.30 -7.30
N ARG A 256 5.10 26.37 -7.58
CA ARG A 256 6.11 25.52 -6.94
C ARG A 256 6.20 25.70 -5.42
N GLU A 257 6.08 26.94 -4.94
CA GLU A 257 6.17 27.23 -3.50
C GLU A 257 5.01 26.57 -2.74
N ARG A 258 3.79 26.68 -3.27
CA ARG A 258 2.62 26.02 -2.71
C ARG A 258 2.78 24.50 -2.72
N ALA A 259 3.33 23.93 -3.80
CA ALA A 259 3.62 22.50 -3.88
C ALA A 259 4.61 22.04 -2.78
N MET A 260 5.64 22.84 -2.47
CA MET A 260 6.58 22.56 -1.39
C MET A 260 5.93 22.67 -0.01
N ARG A 261 5.12 23.72 0.24
CA ARG A 261 4.36 23.87 1.49
C ARG A 261 3.40 22.69 1.69
N ALA A 262 2.77 22.23 0.61
CA ALA A 262 1.94 21.02 0.59
C ALA A 262 2.73 19.76 0.98
N ALA A 263 3.91 19.57 0.38
CA ALA A 263 4.76 18.42 0.67
C ALA A 263 5.18 18.38 2.15
N TRP A 264 5.61 19.51 2.71
CA TRP A 264 6.02 19.61 4.11
C TRP A 264 4.85 19.50 5.09
N ALA A 265 3.67 20.04 4.76
CA ALA A 265 2.46 19.82 5.54
C ALA A 265 2.07 18.33 5.57
N GLY A 266 2.12 17.66 4.41
CA GLY A 266 1.96 16.21 4.31
C GLY A 266 2.95 15.45 5.18
N ALA A 267 4.23 15.82 5.11
CA ALA A 267 5.30 15.19 5.87
C ALA A 267 5.10 15.35 7.39
N ALA A 268 4.72 16.54 7.87
CA ALA A 268 4.44 16.77 9.29
C ALA A 268 3.25 15.95 9.80
N MET A 269 2.17 15.83 9.00
CA MET A 269 1.03 14.99 9.37
C MET A 269 1.38 13.50 9.39
N ALA A 270 2.14 13.03 8.39
CA ALA A 270 2.58 11.65 8.35
C ALA A 270 3.56 11.33 9.48
N PHE A 271 4.49 12.24 9.80
CA PHE A 271 5.35 12.15 10.97
C PHE A 271 4.50 11.97 12.23
N ALA A 272 3.55 12.87 12.49
CA ALA A 272 2.71 12.78 13.68
C ALA A 272 1.92 11.46 13.76
N LEU A 273 1.36 11.01 12.63
CA LEU A 273 0.61 9.76 12.56
C LEU A 273 1.49 8.52 12.81
N THR A 274 2.62 8.40 12.10
CA THR A 274 3.47 7.21 12.20
C THR A 274 4.30 7.20 13.47
N GLU A 275 4.73 8.37 13.96
CA GLU A 275 5.44 8.49 15.23
C GLU A 275 4.53 8.20 16.42
N LEU A 276 3.26 8.61 16.39
CA LEU A 276 2.31 8.23 17.45
C LEU A 276 2.19 6.70 17.57
N ILE A 277 2.11 6.00 16.43
CA ILE A 277 2.08 4.53 16.39
C ILE A 277 3.41 3.95 16.88
N GLY A 278 4.53 4.51 16.41
CA GLY A 278 5.87 4.08 16.77
C GLY A 278 6.20 4.22 18.26
N VAL A 279 5.92 5.38 18.85
CA VAL A 279 6.09 5.63 20.29
C VAL A 279 5.17 4.72 21.10
N THR A 280 3.91 4.55 20.69
CA THR A 280 2.99 3.63 21.38
C THR A 280 3.52 2.20 21.37
N ALA A 281 4.06 1.74 20.23
CA ALA A 281 4.65 0.43 20.10
C ALA A 281 5.98 0.28 20.85
N ALA A 282 6.77 1.34 20.97
CA ALA A 282 8.01 1.36 21.76
C ALA A 282 7.72 1.30 23.27
N LEU A 283 6.69 2.02 23.74
CA LEU A 283 6.26 2.01 25.14
C LEU A 283 5.54 0.72 25.52
N PHE A 284 4.73 0.17 24.62
CA PHE A 284 3.92 -1.03 24.84
C PHE A 284 4.15 -2.10 23.76
N PRO A 285 5.35 -2.68 23.65
CA PRO A 285 5.66 -3.65 22.60
C PRO A 285 5.00 -5.01 22.84
N ARG A 286 4.95 -5.46 24.10
CA ARG A 286 4.45 -6.80 24.46
C ARG A 286 2.97 -7.04 24.10
N PRO A 287 2.03 -6.09 24.31
CA PRO A 287 0.65 -6.25 23.86
C PRO A 287 0.53 -6.54 22.36
N TRP A 288 1.28 -5.82 21.52
CA TRP A 288 1.31 -6.06 20.07
C TRP A 288 1.89 -7.44 19.74
N LEU A 289 3.06 -7.77 20.28
CA LEU A 289 3.76 -9.02 19.97
C LEU A 289 2.98 -10.26 20.44
N ARG A 290 2.27 -10.17 21.57
CA ARG A 290 1.44 -11.26 22.11
C ARG A 290 0.22 -11.60 21.26
N LEU A 291 -0.17 -10.73 20.31
CA LEU A 291 -1.21 -11.06 19.33
C LEU A 291 -0.76 -12.16 18.36
N PHE A 292 0.55 -12.37 18.21
CA PHE A 292 1.11 -13.28 17.20
C PHE A 292 1.82 -14.50 17.81
N GLY A 293 2.22 -14.46 19.08
CA GLY A 293 2.86 -15.58 19.74
C GLY A 293 3.25 -15.30 21.19
N SER A 294 3.61 -16.37 21.91
CA SER A 294 3.97 -16.34 23.33
C SER A 294 5.40 -16.83 23.63
N ASP A 295 6.18 -17.18 22.60
CA ASP A 295 7.57 -17.62 22.74
C ASP A 295 8.44 -16.50 23.38
N PRO A 296 9.10 -16.74 24.52
CA PRO A 296 9.95 -15.75 25.18
C PRO A 296 11.02 -15.14 24.26
N ALA A 297 11.69 -15.93 23.42
CA ALA A 297 12.75 -15.44 22.55
C ALA A 297 12.23 -14.49 21.46
N MET A 298 11.04 -14.80 20.91
CA MET A 298 10.31 -13.94 19.98
C MET A 298 9.93 -12.61 20.64
N LEU A 299 9.36 -12.68 21.86
CA LEU A 299 8.90 -11.49 22.59
C LEU A 299 10.06 -10.58 22.97
N GLU A 300 11.20 -11.14 23.37
CA GLU A 300 12.41 -10.39 23.72
C GLU A 300 12.97 -9.65 22.51
N THR A 301 13.25 -10.37 21.41
CA THR A 301 13.81 -9.76 20.19
C THR A 301 12.84 -8.73 19.59
N GLY A 302 11.55 -9.05 19.54
CA GLY A 302 10.53 -8.12 19.04
C GLY A 302 10.40 -6.87 19.91
N THR A 303 10.57 -7.00 21.23
CA THR A 303 10.56 -5.88 22.17
C THR A 303 11.74 -4.95 21.93
N GLN A 304 12.95 -5.51 21.82
CA GLN A 304 14.16 -4.74 21.52
C GLN A 304 14.03 -3.99 20.19
N TYR A 305 13.51 -4.65 19.14
CA TYR A 305 13.28 -4.01 17.86
C TYR A 305 12.28 -2.83 17.96
N LEU A 306 11.12 -3.02 18.59
CA LEU A 306 10.11 -1.96 18.67
C LEU A 306 10.57 -0.78 19.52
N GLN A 307 11.32 -1.04 20.60
CA GLN A 307 11.91 0.01 21.42
C GLN A 307 13.00 0.79 20.68
N ALA A 308 13.80 0.12 19.86
CA ALA A 308 14.87 0.76 19.10
C ALA A 308 14.35 1.52 17.87
N VAL A 309 13.42 0.93 17.10
CA VAL A 309 12.98 1.45 15.80
C VAL A 309 11.70 2.27 15.90
N GLY A 310 10.81 1.95 16.84
CA GLY A 310 9.52 2.62 17.04
C GLY A 310 9.63 4.16 17.13
N PRO A 311 10.56 4.74 17.92
CA PRO A 311 10.76 6.19 18.02
C PRO A 311 11.31 6.88 16.76
N PHE A 312 11.44 6.15 15.65
CA PHE A 312 11.89 6.67 14.36
C PHE A 312 10.88 6.42 13.23
N TYR A 313 9.71 5.86 13.54
CA TYR A 313 8.65 5.63 12.55
C TYR A 313 8.10 6.93 11.94
N GLY A 314 8.20 8.05 12.64
CA GLY A 314 7.94 9.39 12.11
C GLY A 314 8.74 9.69 10.86
N PHE A 315 10.05 9.41 10.88
CA PHE A 315 10.93 9.64 9.73
C PHE A 315 10.64 8.71 8.56
N PHE A 316 10.21 7.48 8.84
CA PHE A 316 9.70 6.57 7.81
C PHE A 316 8.47 7.16 7.10
N GLY A 317 7.50 7.66 7.87
CA GLY A 317 6.31 8.34 7.33
C GLY A 317 6.65 9.56 6.48
N VAL A 318 7.59 10.40 6.95
CA VAL A 318 8.12 11.55 6.18
C VAL A 318 8.71 11.10 4.85
N GLY A 319 9.59 10.10 4.85
CA GLY A 319 10.23 9.59 3.64
C GLY A 319 9.21 9.09 2.62
N LEU A 320 8.20 8.34 3.08
CA LEU A 320 7.16 7.79 2.23
C LEU A 320 6.23 8.87 1.65
N VAL A 321 5.86 9.89 2.44
CA VAL A 321 5.06 11.02 1.93
C VAL A 321 5.83 11.90 0.96
N LEU A 322 7.09 12.20 1.26
CA LEU A 322 7.93 12.97 0.34
C LEU A 322 8.16 12.22 -0.97
N TYR A 323 8.27 10.89 -0.93
CA TYR A 323 8.28 10.05 -2.12
C TYR A 323 7.00 10.24 -2.98
N PHE A 324 5.82 10.26 -2.36
CA PHE A 324 4.56 10.57 -3.06
C PHE A 324 4.53 12.02 -3.61
N ALA A 325 5.03 13.00 -2.86
CA ALA A 325 5.15 14.36 -3.37
C ALA A 325 6.09 14.43 -4.60
N SER A 326 7.23 13.74 -4.55
CA SER A 326 8.18 13.63 -5.66
C SER A 326 7.60 12.90 -6.87
N GLN A 327 6.74 11.88 -6.66
CA GLN A 327 5.95 11.26 -7.74
C GLN A 327 5.04 12.29 -8.42
N GLY A 328 4.29 13.07 -7.66
CA GLY A 328 3.44 14.14 -8.19
C GLY A 328 4.23 15.19 -8.97
N ALA A 329 5.47 15.45 -8.55
CA ALA A 329 6.38 16.36 -9.24
C ALA A 329 7.08 15.78 -10.48
N GLY A 330 6.94 14.47 -10.74
CA GLY A 330 7.69 13.78 -11.80
C GLY A 330 9.20 13.69 -11.57
N ARG A 331 9.67 13.84 -10.31
CA ARG A 331 11.09 13.91 -9.95
C ARG A 331 11.51 12.79 -9.00
N LEU A 332 11.44 11.55 -9.48
CA LEU A 332 11.69 10.34 -8.69
C LEU A 332 13.15 9.93 -8.52
N LEU A 333 14.08 10.49 -9.29
CA LEU A 333 15.50 10.12 -9.20
C LEU A 333 16.07 10.35 -7.79
N TRP A 334 15.74 11.48 -7.15
CA TRP A 334 16.24 11.82 -5.82
C TRP A 334 15.74 10.84 -4.73
N PRO A 335 14.43 10.54 -4.62
CA PRO A 335 13.97 9.50 -3.70
C PRO A 335 14.60 8.13 -3.93
N VAL A 336 14.81 7.73 -5.18
CA VAL A 336 15.43 6.42 -5.48
C VAL A 336 16.88 6.38 -5.03
N ILE A 337 17.66 7.43 -5.30
CA ILE A 337 19.04 7.53 -4.79
C ILE A 337 19.04 7.46 -3.26
N GLY A 338 18.13 8.18 -2.59
CA GLY A 338 17.97 8.12 -1.15
C GLY A 338 17.65 6.71 -0.63
N ASN A 339 16.73 5.99 -1.28
CA ASN A 339 16.38 4.61 -0.89
C ASN A 339 17.52 3.61 -1.15
N LEU A 340 18.26 3.75 -2.24
CA LEU A 340 19.45 2.94 -2.50
C LEU A 340 20.55 3.22 -1.48
N ALA A 341 20.79 4.49 -1.15
CA ALA A 341 21.73 4.86 -0.09
C ALA A 341 21.31 4.26 1.26
N ARG A 342 20.02 4.35 1.62
CA ARG A 342 19.46 3.71 2.82
C ARG A 342 19.71 2.20 2.83
N LEU A 343 19.49 1.52 1.71
CA LEU A 343 19.75 0.08 1.56
C LEU A 343 21.23 -0.25 1.81
N VAL A 344 22.15 0.52 1.21
CA VAL A 344 23.60 0.33 1.41
C VAL A 344 23.98 0.56 2.88
N VAL A 345 23.49 1.63 3.49
CA VAL A 345 23.73 1.92 4.91
C VAL A 345 23.20 0.81 5.81
N ALA A 346 21.99 0.30 5.53
CA ALA A 346 21.41 -0.80 6.31
C ALA A 346 22.20 -2.11 6.15
N ALA A 347 22.58 -2.47 4.92
CA ALA A 347 23.31 -3.70 4.65
C ALA A 347 24.75 -3.67 5.20
N VAL A 348 25.50 -2.60 4.91
CA VAL A 348 26.88 -2.45 5.37
C VAL A 348 26.94 -2.19 6.87
N GLY A 349 26.07 -1.33 7.39
CA GLY A 349 25.97 -1.05 8.81
C GLY A 349 25.59 -2.29 9.62
N GLY A 350 24.59 -3.05 9.16
CA GLY A 350 24.20 -4.31 9.77
C GLY A 350 25.33 -5.35 9.75
N TRP A 351 26.03 -5.49 8.63
CA TRP A 351 27.18 -6.39 8.52
C TRP A 351 28.34 -5.98 9.45
N LEU A 352 28.68 -4.69 9.53
CA LEU A 352 29.71 -4.18 10.45
C LEU A 352 29.31 -4.39 11.91
N ALA A 353 28.05 -4.13 12.25
CA ALA A 353 27.52 -4.35 13.59
C ALA A 353 27.62 -5.82 14.00
N LEU A 354 27.33 -6.77 13.10
CA LEU A 354 27.54 -8.20 13.35
C LEU A 354 29.02 -8.56 13.53
N ARG A 355 29.90 -7.93 12.76
CA ARG A 355 31.35 -8.24 12.78
C ARG A 355 32.05 -7.68 14.03
N TRP A 356 31.58 -6.55 14.56
CA TRP A 356 32.21 -5.87 15.70
C TRP A 356 31.44 -6.00 17.02
N GLY A 357 30.13 -6.22 16.98
CA GLY A 357 29.25 -6.31 18.15
C GLY A 357 28.78 -7.72 18.47
N GLY A 358 29.59 -8.74 18.19
CA GLY A 358 29.22 -10.14 18.44
C GLY A 358 28.71 -10.35 19.87
N GLN A 359 27.38 -10.51 19.98
CA GLN A 359 26.49 -10.76 21.14
C GLN A 359 25.47 -9.63 21.34
N LEU A 360 24.21 -9.93 20.98
CA LEU A 360 23.05 -9.33 21.64
C LEU A 360 23.21 -9.62 23.14
N THR A 361 23.36 -8.59 23.96
CA THR A 361 23.27 -8.69 25.42
C THR A 361 21.83 -8.57 25.87
#